data_AF-A0A7L6WN98-F1
#
_entry.id   AF-A0A7L6WN98-F1
#
_cell.length_a   1.000
_cell.length_b   1.000
_cell.length_c   1.000
_cell.angle_alpha   90.00
_cell.angle_beta   90.00
_cell.angle_gamma   90.00
#
_symmetry.space_group_name_H-M   'P 1'
#
loop_
_entity.id
_entity.type
_entity.pdbx_description
1 polymer ?
#
loop_
_entity_poly.entity_id
_entity_poly.type
_entity_poly.pdbx_seq_one_letter_code
_entity_poly.pdbx_strand_id
1 'polypeptide(L)'
;MKNNKLMFMLLMKWFAESIYFLEIIFITATSVLLLANNILNVSTKTIHIVALVLLVVYVCIGLLLANRKNKFTMSVNYFKLIGALAYIVLITTLKGIVFDILTHPLVTLGIALPYVVAIALRNFSKGQINKIIFDDRHNANIRGRFDTVENIKESMRSSIASSISHEFKGLTEIRDEKFRQDTEGNVAGMFKVLLKSGFWGLKHIPLTKVTLTFNLE
;
A
#
# COMPACT_ATOMS: atom_id res chain seq x y z
N MET A 1 1.13 -17.34 -21.94
CA MET A 1 1.29 -15.88 -22.20
C MET A 1 0.64 -14.99 -21.13
N LYS A 2 -0.64 -15.19 -20.76
CA LYS A 2 -1.33 -14.36 -19.74
C LYS A 2 -0.74 -14.43 -18.34
N ASN A 3 -0.22 -15.58 -17.91
CA ASN A 3 0.47 -15.71 -16.61
C ASN A 3 1.72 -14.82 -16.52
N ASN A 4 2.54 -14.78 -17.59
CA ASN A 4 3.70 -13.89 -17.68
C ASN A 4 3.29 -12.40 -17.69
N LYS A 5 2.17 -12.07 -18.33
CA LYS A 5 1.61 -10.71 -18.33
C LYS A 5 1.15 -10.32 -16.92
N LEU A 6 0.43 -11.19 -16.20
CA LEU A 6 0.02 -10.95 -14.82
C LEU A 6 1.24 -10.76 -13.91
N MET A 7 2.24 -11.62 -14.06
CA MET A 7 3.50 -11.57 -13.32
C MET A 7 4.25 -10.25 -13.54
N PHE A 8 4.39 -9.83 -14.80
CA PHE A 8 4.99 -8.55 -15.14
C PHE A 8 4.21 -7.38 -14.52
N MET A 9 2.88 -7.39 -14.60
CA MET A 9 2.06 -6.32 -14.00
C MET A 9 2.16 -6.30 -12.46
N LEU A 10 2.31 -7.45 -11.81
CA LEU A 10 2.55 -7.53 -10.37
C LEU A 10 3.91 -6.95 -9.98
N LEU A 11 4.96 -7.27 -10.74
CA LEU A 11 6.28 -6.68 -10.56
C LEU A 11 6.24 -5.16 -10.73
N MET A 12 5.59 -4.66 -11.78
CA MET A 12 5.45 -3.22 -12.01
C MET A 12 4.64 -2.54 -10.90
N LYS A 13 3.58 -3.20 -10.40
CA LYS A 13 2.81 -2.71 -9.24
C LYS A 13 3.68 -2.61 -8.01
N TRP A 14 4.45 -3.64 -7.68
CA TRP A 14 5.33 -3.64 -6.51
C TRP A 14 6.45 -2.64 -6.64
N PHE A 15 7.06 -2.52 -7.82
CA PHE A 15 8.06 -1.50 -8.10
C PHE A 15 7.50 -0.09 -7.90
N ALA A 16 6.31 0.19 -8.45
CA ALA A 16 5.63 1.46 -8.27
C ALA A 16 5.25 1.73 -6.81
N GLU A 17 4.80 0.71 -6.07
CA GLU A 17 4.48 0.82 -4.65
C GLU A 17 5.72 1.07 -3.79
N SER A 18 6.87 0.48 -4.15
CA SER A 18 8.16 0.73 -3.50
C SER A 18 8.67 2.15 -3.75
N ILE A 19 8.62 2.65 -5.00
CA ILE A 19 8.99 4.04 -5.31
C ILE A 19 8.06 4.98 -4.56
N TYR A 20 6.75 4.77 -4.65
CA TYR A 20 5.77 5.58 -3.93
C TYR A 20 6.04 5.62 -2.41
N PHE A 21 6.42 4.48 -1.83
CA PHE A 21 6.74 4.37 -0.42
C PHE A 21 8.02 5.12 -0.03
N LEU A 22 9.06 5.08 -0.87
CA LEU A 22 10.30 5.81 -0.61
C LEU A 22 10.11 7.33 -0.80
N GLU A 23 9.42 7.72 -1.86
CA GLU A 23 9.16 9.13 -2.18
C GLU A 23 8.27 9.80 -1.14
N ILE A 24 7.24 9.13 -0.60
CA ILE A 24 6.41 9.73 0.45
C ILE A 24 7.22 9.97 1.74
N ILE A 25 8.18 9.09 2.05
CA ILE A 25 9.10 9.28 3.18
C ILE A 25 9.96 10.50 2.92
N PHE A 26 10.56 10.58 1.73
CA PHE A 26 11.43 11.67 1.33
C PHE A 26 10.69 13.02 1.39
N ILE A 27 9.56 13.15 0.68
CA ILE A 27 8.76 14.39 0.63
C ILE A 27 8.35 14.83 2.03
N THR A 28 7.84 13.91 2.86
CA THR A 28 7.39 14.24 4.22
C THR A 28 8.56 14.69 5.08
N ALA A 29 9.68 13.98 5.03
CA ALA A 29 10.85 14.27 5.84
C ALA A 29 11.54 15.57 5.42
N THR A 30 11.67 15.83 4.12
CA THR A 30 12.16 17.11 3.60
C THR A 30 11.24 18.26 4.01
N SER A 31 9.92 18.07 3.93
CA SER A 31 8.95 19.11 4.35
C SER A 31 9.09 19.45 5.83
N VAL A 32 9.20 18.44 6.70
CA VAL A 32 9.42 18.64 8.16
C VAL A 32 10.76 19.34 8.41
N LEU A 33 11.82 18.93 7.70
CA LEU A 33 13.14 19.53 7.82
C LEU A 33 13.13 21.01 7.43
N LEU A 34 12.52 21.36 6.30
CA LEU A 34 12.40 22.74 5.82
C LEU A 34 11.52 23.59 6.75
N LEU A 35 10.42 23.04 7.24
CA LEU A 35 9.56 23.71 8.23
C LEU A 35 10.34 24.03 9.51
N ALA A 36 11.06 23.05 10.06
CA ALA A 36 11.82 23.21 11.29
C ALA A 36 12.97 24.22 11.14
N ASN A 37 13.72 24.16 10.04
CA ASN A 37 14.87 25.03 9.83
C ASN A 37 14.47 26.44 9.38
N ASN A 38 13.54 26.58 8.42
CA ASN A 38 13.28 27.86 7.77
C ASN A 38 12.14 28.66 8.42
N ILE A 39 11.12 27.99 8.97
CA ILE A 39 9.97 28.66 9.58
C ILE A 39 10.14 28.74 11.10
N LEU A 40 10.56 27.63 11.74
CA LEU A 40 10.75 27.59 13.19
C LEU A 40 12.16 28.01 13.63
N ASN A 41 13.04 28.31 12.68
CA ASN A 41 14.42 28.76 12.91
C ASN A 41 15.24 27.83 13.83
N VAL A 42 14.96 26.53 13.79
CA VAL A 42 15.68 25.52 14.57
C VAL A 42 16.96 25.15 13.83
N SER A 43 18.09 25.20 14.52
CA SER A 43 19.37 24.88 13.88
C SER A 43 19.41 23.45 13.34
N THR A 44 20.04 23.26 12.18
CA THR A 44 20.25 21.93 11.57
C THR A 44 20.95 20.94 12.53
N LYS A 45 21.83 21.42 13.41
CA LYS A 45 22.47 20.62 14.46
C LYS A 45 21.46 20.11 15.48
N THR A 46 20.55 20.97 15.93
CA THR A 46 19.48 20.59 16.87
C THR A 46 18.54 19.57 16.21
N ILE A 47 18.14 19.81 14.96
CA ILE A 47 17.29 18.88 14.20
C ILE A 47 17.98 17.51 14.07
N HIS A 48 19.28 17.50 13.74
CA HIS A 48 20.06 16.27 13.65
C HIS A 48 20.03 15.45 14.95
N ILE A 49 20.36 16.10 16.09
CA ILE A 49 20.41 15.44 17.39
C ILE A 49 19.02 14.88 17.76
N VAL A 50 17.97 15.68 17.61
CA VAL A 50 16.59 15.25 17.92
C VAL A 50 16.18 14.07 17.05
N ALA A 51 16.42 14.14 15.74
CA ALA A 51 16.09 13.05 14.82
C ALA A 51 16.85 11.76 15.14
N LEU A 52 18.13 11.87 15.51
CA LEU A 52 18.97 10.73 15.89
C LEU A 52 18.48 10.07 17.19
N VAL A 53 18.19 10.87 18.22
CA VAL A 53 17.64 10.36 19.49
C VAL A 53 16.31 9.65 19.25
N LEU A 54 15.40 10.27 18.50
CA LEU A 54 14.11 9.66 18.17
C LEU A 54 14.29 8.36 17.38
N LEU A 55 15.22 8.31 16.43
CA LEU A 55 15.50 7.12 15.64
C LEU A 55 15.95 5.96 16.53
N VAL A 56 16.92 6.21 17.42
CA VAL A 56 17.45 5.19 18.34
C VAL A 56 16.34 4.69 19.27
N VAL A 57 15.59 5.60 19.90
CA VAL A 57 14.47 5.25 20.79
C VAL A 57 13.44 4.40 20.06
N TYR A 58 13.04 4.81 18.86
CA TYR A 58 12.00 4.12 18.11
C TYR A 58 12.43 2.72 17.65
N VAL A 59 13.69 2.57 17.21
CA VAL A 59 14.29 1.26 16.88
C VAL A 59 14.33 0.36 18.12
N CYS A 60 14.77 0.87 19.27
CA CYS A 60 14.80 0.11 20.53
C CYS A 60 13.40 -0.36 20.94
N ILE A 61 12.39 0.50 20.86
CA ILE A 61 10.99 0.13 21.14
C ILE A 61 10.55 -1.02 20.24
N GLY A 62 10.85 -0.95 18.94
CA GLY A 62 10.47 -2.02 18.03
C GLY A 62 11.18 -3.33 18.31
N LEU A 63 12.47 -3.30 18.64
CA LEU A 63 13.22 -4.50 19.05
C LEU A 63 12.64 -5.12 20.32
N LEU A 64 12.29 -4.32 21.33
CA LEU A 64 11.65 -4.80 22.56
C LEU A 64 10.30 -5.46 22.30
N LEU A 65 9.47 -4.86 21.44
CA LEU A 65 8.15 -5.40 21.07
C LEU A 65 8.27 -6.67 20.24
N ALA A 66 9.23 -6.74 19.33
CA ALA A 66 9.51 -7.93 18.53
C ALA A 66 9.98 -9.09 19.42
N ASN A 67 10.85 -8.82 20.40
CA ASN A 67 11.38 -9.84 21.31
C ASN A 67 10.32 -10.40 22.27
N ARG A 68 9.25 -9.63 22.57
CA ARG A 68 8.15 -10.07 23.44
C ARG A 68 7.10 -10.95 22.75
N LYS A 69 7.01 -10.94 21.42
CA LYS A 69 5.93 -11.63 20.69
C LYS A 69 6.49 -12.41 19.51
N ASN A 70 6.41 -13.75 19.58
CA ASN A 70 6.81 -14.70 18.52
C ASN A 70 6.18 -14.45 17.13
N LYS A 71 5.18 -13.57 17.02
CA LYS A 71 4.56 -13.15 15.74
C LYS A 71 4.23 -11.65 15.73
N PHE A 72 5.17 -10.79 16.12
CA PHE A 72 4.97 -9.35 15.95
C PHE A 72 5.10 -8.95 14.47
N THR A 73 4.03 -8.42 13.89
CA THR A 73 4.05 -7.81 12.56
C THR A 73 4.17 -6.30 12.72
N MET A 74 5.36 -5.76 12.42
CA MET A 74 5.60 -4.31 12.41
C MET A 74 4.70 -3.63 11.39
N SER A 75 4.04 -2.54 11.79
CA SER A 75 3.18 -1.78 10.87
C SER A 75 4.02 -1.10 9.80
N VAL A 76 3.44 -0.91 8.61
CA VAL A 76 4.09 -0.15 7.52
C VAL A 76 4.47 1.27 7.97
N ASN A 77 3.67 1.86 8.86
CA ASN A 77 3.94 3.19 9.42
C ASN A 77 5.18 3.24 10.30
N TYR A 78 5.50 2.14 11.00
CA TYR A 78 6.73 2.02 11.78
C TYR A 78 7.97 2.17 10.88
N PHE A 79 8.01 1.44 9.76
CA PHE A 79 9.11 1.55 8.79
C PHE A 79 9.19 2.91 8.11
N LYS A 80 8.04 3.54 7.80
CA LYS A 80 8.03 4.91 7.27
C LYS A 80 8.69 5.90 8.21
N LEU A 81 8.40 5.79 9.51
CA LEU A 81 8.94 6.70 10.51
C LEU A 81 10.44 6.51 10.72
N ILE A 82 10.92 5.27 10.77
CA ILE A 82 12.36 4.97 10.80
C ILE A 82 13.05 5.51 9.55
N GLY A 83 12.49 5.24 8.36
CA GLY A 83 13.05 5.72 7.10
C GLY A 83 13.12 7.24 7.06
N ALA A 84 12.08 7.94 7.52
CA ALA A 84 12.03 9.40 7.56
C ALA A 84 13.08 9.97 8.53
N LEU A 85 13.18 9.43 9.74
CA LEU A 85 14.17 9.88 10.72
C LEU A 85 15.60 9.59 10.25
N ALA A 86 15.87 8.41 9.70
CA ALA A 86 17.16 8.05 9.14
C ALA A 86 17.56 8.98 7.98
N TYR A 87 16.61 9.32 7.11
CA TYR A 87 16.82 10.30 6.05
C TYR A 87 17.16 11.69 6.61
N ILE A 88 16.43 12.19 7.61
CA ILE A 88 16.71 13.50 8.23
C ILE A 88 18.12 13.50 8.84
N VAL A 89 18.49 12.45 9.57
CA VAL A 89 19.84 12.29 10.14
C VAL A 89 20.90 12.33 9.03
N LEU A 90 20.69 11.61 7.93
CA LEU A 90 21.62 11.57 6.79
C LEU A 90 21.79 12.95 6.16
N ILE A 91 20.69 13.62 5.80
CA ILE A 91 20.74 14.94 5.15
C ILE A 91 21.39 15.99 6.05
N THR A 92 21.06 15.99 7.34
CA THR A 92 21.65 16.93 8.29
C THR A 92 23.13 16.65 8.56
N THR A 93 23.60 15.40 8.40
CA THR A 93 25.03 15.05 8.45
C THR A 93 25.81 15.61 7.27
N LEU A 94 25.20 15.61 6.08
CA LEU A 94 25.84 16.00 4.82
C LEU A 94 26.02 17.53 4.63
N LYS A 95 25.89 18.33 5.71
CA LYS A 95 26.13 19.79 5.83
C LYS A 95 25.87 20.64 4.57
N GLY A 96 24.89 21.54 4.64
CA GLY A 96 24.81 22.75 3.80
C GLY A 96 24.56 22.50 2.32
N ILE A 97 25.50 21.90 1.60
CA ILE A 97 25.47 21.68 0.15
C ILE A 97 24.24 20.88 -0.27
N VAL A 98 24.00 19.73 0.37
CA VAL A 98 22.83 18.90 0.03
C VAL A 98 21.52 19.58 0.45
N PHE A 99 21.54 20.33 1.55
CA PHE A 99 20.37 21.05 2.04
C PHE A 99 19.98 22.21 1.11
N ASP A 100 20.95 23.00 0.66
CA ASP A 100 20.76 24.10 -0.27
C ASP A 100 20.28 23.58 -1.63
N ILE A 101 20.86 22.47 -2.11
CA ILE A 101 20.42 21.79 -3.34
C ILE A 101 18.96 21.31 -3.21
N LEU A 102 18.56 20.76 -2.07
CA LEU A 102 17.18 20.30 -1.84
C LEU A 102 16.15 21.45 -1.81
N THR A 103 16.58 22.65 -1.43
CA THR A 103 15.74 23.86 -1.47
C THR A 103 15.56 24.43 -2.87
N HIS A 104 16.35 23.96 -3.86
CA HIS A 104 16.28 24.45 -5.22
C HIS A 104 15.00 23.93 -5.91
N PRO A 105 14.13 24.81 -6.47
CA PRO A 105 12.83 24.42 -7.02
C PRO A 105 12.91 23.33 -8.10
N LEU A 106 13.90 23.41 -8.99
CA LEU A 106 14.12 22.41 -10.04
C LEU A 106 14.50 21.03 -9.50
N VAL A 107 15.23 20.98 -8.39
CA VAL A 107 15.63 19.72 -7.75
C VAL A 107 14.42 19.10 -7.06
N THR A 108 13.63 19.91 -6.35
CA THR A 108 12.36 19.47 -5.77
C THR A 108 11.41 18.92 -6.83
N LEU A 109 11.31 19.58 -7.99
CA LEU A 109 10.48 19.14 -9.11
C LEU A 109 11.02 17.85 -9.75
N GLY A 110 12.33 17.73 -9.88
CA GLY A 110 13.00 16.51 -10.33
C GLY A 110 12.76 15.31 -9.43
N ILE A 111 12.64 15.52 -8.11
CA ILE A 111 12.32 14.47 -7.12
C ILE A 111 10.81 14.16 -7.09
N ALA A 112 9.96 15.17 -7.28
CA ALA A 112 8.51 14.96 -7.35
C ALA A 112 8.07 14.15 -8.59
N LEU A 113 8.85 14.19 -9.68
CA LEU A 113 8.53 13.49 -10.92
C LEU A 113 8.46 11.95 -10.76
N PRO A 114 9.46 11.26 -10.15
CA PRO A 114 9.35 9.85 -9.77
C PRO A 114 8.09 9.52 -8.97
N TYR A 115 7.67 10.39 -8.06
CA TYR A 115 6.45 10.18 -7.27
C TYR A 115 5.19 10.18 -8.14
N VAL A 116 5.05 11.15 -9.05
CA VAL A 116 3.92 11.22 -9.99
C VAL A 116 3.91 10.00 -10.92
N VAL A 117 5.07 9.63 -11.46
CA VAL A 117 5.23 8.45 -12.32
C VAL A 117 4.86 7.17 -11.55
N ALA A 118 5.27 7.04 -10.29
CA ALA A 118 4.92 5.91 -9.44
C ALA A 118 3.41 5.82 -9.19
N ILE A 119 2.72 6.94 -8.96
CA ILE A 119 1.26 6.95 -8.84
C ILE A 119 0.60 6.47 -10.13
N ALA A 120 1.01 7.02 -11.28
CA ALA A 120 0.46 6.65 -12.58
C ALA A 120 0.67 5.16 -12.86
N LEU A 121 1.90 4.66 -12.66
CA LEU A 121 2.27 3.28 -12.89
C LEU A 121 1.54 2.32 -11.94
N ARG A 122 1.37 2.70 -10.68
CA ARG A 122 0.61 1.93 -9.69
C ARG A 122 -0.87 1.81 -10.08
N ASN A 123 -1.48 2.89 -10.56
CA ASN A 123 -2.87 2.88 -10.98
C ASN A 123 -3.05 2.09 -12.28
N PHE A 124 -2.14 2.28 -13.24
CA PHE A 124 -2.12 1.54 -14.50
C PHE A 124 -1.98 0.03 -14.25
N SER A 125 -0.99 -0.39 -13.47
CA SER A 125 -0.74 -1.81 -13.16
C SER A 125 -1.94 -2.45 -12.45
N LYS A 126 -2.55 -1.76 -11.47
CA LYS A 126 -3.80 -2.22 -10.84
C LYS A 126 -4.94 -2.40 -11.85
N GLY A 127 -5.13 -1.44 -12.74
CA GLY A 127 -6.14 -1.52 -13.79
C GLY A 127 -5.91 -2.70 -14.73
N GLN A 128 -4.66 -2.94 -15.14
CA GLN A 128 -4.28 -4.08 -15.98
C GLN A 128 -4.46 -5.41 -15.25
N ILE A 129 -4.08 -5.50 -13.97
CA ILE A 129 -4.28 -6.71 -13.14
C ILE A 129 -5.77 -7.03 -13.06
N ASN A 130 -6.63 -6.03 -12.83
CA ASN A 130 -8.08 -6.24 -12.81
C ASN A 130 -8.59 -6.80 -14.14
N LYS A 131 -8.20 -6.21 -15.27
CA LYS A 131 -8.59 -6.68 -16.62
C LYS A 131 -8.05 -8.07 -16.98
N ILE A 132 -6.95 -8.50 -16.36
CA ILE A 132 -6.39 -9.84 -16.59
C ILE A 132 -7.13 -10.88 -15.76
N ILE A 133 -7.53 -10.53 -14.54
CA ILE A 133 -8.17 -11.45 -13.59
C ILE A 133 -9.66 -11.59 -13.87
N PHE A 134 -10.36 -10.48 -14.09
CA PHE A 134 -11.80 -10.46 -14.31
C PHE A 134 -12.12 -10.53 -15.81
N ASP A 135 -13.12 -11.33 -16.15
CA ASP A 135 -13.64 -11.39 -17.51
C ASP A 135 -14.66 -10.26 -17.72
N ASP A 136 -14.41 -9.38 -18.69
CA ASP A 136 -15.29 -8.26 -19.04
C ASP A 136 -16.69 -8.72 -19.51
N ARG A 137 -16.86 -10.01 -19.81
CA ARG A 137 -18.10 -10.57 -20.40
C ARG A 137 -19.11 -11.11 -19.41
N HIS A 138 -18.80 -11.15 -18.11
CA HIS A 138 -19.68 -11.74 -17.11
C HIS A 138 -20.15 -10.68 -16.12
N ASN A 139 -21.39 -10.20 -16.30
CA ASN A 139 -22.13 -9.51 -15.26
C ASN A 139 -22.17 -10.43 -14.03
N ALA A 140 -21.54 -10.01 -12.95
CA ALA A 140 -21.46 -10.73 -11.69
C ALA A 140 -22.88 -10.81 -11.09
N ASN A 141 -23.63 -11.84 -11.46
CA ASN A 141 -25.01 -11.97 -11.03
C ASN A 141 -25.04 -12.66 -9.67
N ILE A 142 -25.54 -11.97 -8.65
CA ILE A 142 -25.54 -12.50 -7.29
C ILE A 142 -26.78 -13.34 -7.14
N ARG A 143 -26.57 -14.65 -7.11
CA ARG A 143 -27.59 -15.64 -6.84
C ARG A 143 -27.28 -16.29 -5.51
N GLY A 144 -28.21 -16.20 -4.57
CA GLY A 144 -28.07 -16.81 -3.25
C GLY A 144 -29.22 -16.41 -2.32
N ARG A 145 -29.21 -16.99 -1.11
CA ARG A 145 -30.11 -16.58 -0.03
C ARG A 145 -29.54 -15.34 0.65
N PHE A 146 -30.38 -14.35 0.94
CA PHE A 146 -29.98 -13.10 1.59
C PHE A 146 -30.43 -13.04 3.06
N ASP A 147 -30.82 -14.19 3.59
CA ASP A 147 -31.51 -14.33 4.88
C ASP A 147 -30.57 -14.05 6.08
N THR A 148 -29.26 -14.21 5.90
CA THR A 148 -28.24 -13.96 6.94
C THR A 148 -27.01 -13.26 6.37
N VAL A 149 -26.29 -12.53 7.23
CA VAL A 149 -25.02 -11.86 6.89
C VAL A 149 -24.00 -12.82 6.27
N GLU A 150 -23.94 -14.07 6.74
CA GLU A 150 -23.00 -15.05 6.21
C GLU A 150 -23.40 -15.54 4.81
N ASN A 151 -24.69 -15.75 4.56
CA ASN A 151 -25.20 -16.10 3.23
C ASN A 151 -24.99 -14.93 2.24
N ILE A 152 -25.12 -13.68 2.69
CA ILE A 152 -24.83 -12.49 1.88
C ILE A 152 -23.34 -12.45 1.51
N LYS A 153 -22.43 -12.66 2.49
CA LYS A 153 -20.98 -12.73 2.20
C LYS A 153 -20.63 -13.86 1.25
N GLU A 154 -21.23 -15.04 1.42
CA GLU A 154 -20.99 -16.19 0.54
C GLU A 154 -21.50 -15.91 -0.88
N SER A 155 -22.67 -15.27 -1.01
CA SER A 155 -23.22 -14.85 -2.31
C SER A 155 -22.33 -13.81 -3.00
N MET A 156 -21.81 -12.83 -2.25
CA MET A 156 -20.83 -11.86 -2.74
C MET A 156 -19.53 -12.56 -3.19
N ARG A 157 -19.01 -13.48 -2.38
CA ARG A 157 -17.78 -14.23 -2.68
C ARG A 157 -17.95 -15.08 -3.93
N SER A 158 -19.09 -15.75 -4.05
CA SER A 158 -19.47 -16.56 -5.22
C SER A 158 -19.56 -15.70 -6.48
N SER A 159 -20.17 -14.51 -6.37
CA SER A 159 -20.27 -13.56 -7.48
C SER A 159 -18.89 -13.10 -7.95
N ILE A 160 -17.99 -12.72 -7.03
CA ILE A 160 -16.60 -12.39 -7.35
C ILE A 160 -15.90 -13.58 -8.03
N ALA A 161 -16.06 -14.80 -7.49
CA ALA A 161 -15.46 -16.01 -8.07
C ALA A 161 -15.99 -16.31 -9.48
N SER A 162 -17.26 -16.00 -9.75
CA SER A 162 -17.89 -16.20 -11.05
C SER A 162 -17.30 -15.27 -12.13
N SER A 163 -16.97 -14.03 -11.76
CA SER A 163 -16.36 -13.02 -12.64
C SER A 163 -14.86 -13.21 -12.88
N ILE A 164 -14.19 -14.05 -12.07
CA ILE A 164 -12.79 -14.40 -12.32
C ILE A 164 -12.70 -15.28 -13.57
N SER A 165 -11.80 -14.92 -14.49
CA SER A 165 -11.52 -15.68 -15.71
C SER A 165 -11.19 -17.14 -15.39
N HIS A 166 -11.67 -18.08 -16.22
CA HIS A 166 -11.54 -19.53 -16.00
C HIS A 166 -10.09 -19.98 -15.69
N GLU A 167 -9.10 -19.38 -16.36
CA GLU A 167 -7.66 -19.64 -16.16
C GLU A 167 -7.19 -19.36 -14.72
N PHE A 168 -7.84 -18.43 -14.01
CA PHE A 168 -7.41 -17.97 -12.67
C PHE A 168 -8.30 -18.47 -11.52
N LYS A 169 -9.45 -19.12 -11.81
CA LYS A 169 -10.39 -19.61 -10.76
C LYS A 169 -9.72 -20.59 -9.79
N GLY A 170 -8.92 -21.52 -10.27
CA GLY A 170 -8.19 -22.48 -9.43
C GLY A 170 -7.00 -21.87 -8.67
N LEU A 171 -6.45 -20.77 -9.18
CA LEU A 171 -5.22 -20.14 -8.70
C LEU A 171 -5.46 -18.99 -7.72
N THR A 172 -6.70 -18.53 -7.61
CA THR A 172 -7.07 -17.39 -6.76
C THR A 172 -7.83 -17.84 -5.52
N GLU A 173 -7.71 -17.05 -4.46
CA GLU A 173 -8.43 -17.17 -3.19
C GLU A 173 -9.09 -15.82 -2.90
N ILE A 174 -10.34 -15.84 -2.46
CA ILE A 174 -11.06 -14.63 -2.07
C ILE A 174 -11.14 -14.62 -0.55
N ARG A 175 -10.58 -13.59 0.07
CA ARG A 175 -10.57 -13.41 1.52
C ARG A 175 -11.36 -12.17 1.91
N ASP A 176 -12.24 -12.33 2.89
CA ASP A 176 -13.01 -11.21 3.44
C ASP A 176 -12.09 -10.22 4.15
N GLU A 177 -12.31 -8.92 3.96
CA GLU A 177 -11.53 -7.88 4.62
C GLU A 177 -12.39 -7.04 5.56
N LYS A 178 -13.49 -6.47 5.05
CA LYS A 178 -14.43 -5.69 5.86
C LYS A 178 -15.84 -5.92 5.35
N PHE A 179 -16.78 -5.89 6.26
CA PHE A 179 -18.20 -5.95 5.95
C PHE A 179 -18.91 -4.88 6.77
N ARG A 180 -19.79 -4.13 6.12
CA ARG A 180 -20.64 -3.12 6.76
C ARG A 180 -22.06 -3.30 6.26
N GLN A 181 -23.00 -3.20 7.18
CA GLN A 181 -24.42 -3.10 6.90
C GLN A 181 -24.91 -1.81 7.54
N ASP A 182 -25.58 -0.98 6.75
CA ASP A 182 -26.18 0.27 7.20
C ASP A 182 -27.57 0.01 7.79
N THR A 183 -28.08 0.99 8.55
CA THR A 183 -29.43 0.96 9.14
C THR A 183 -30.54 0.95 8.08
N GLU A 184 -30.24 1.40 6.87
CA GLU A 184 -31.15 1.37 5.70
C GLU A 184 -31.17 0.01 4.98
N GLY A 185 -30.46 -1.01 5.49
CA GLY A 185 -30.38 -2.32 4.85
C GLY A 185 -29.32 -2.43 3.76
N ASN A 186 -28.62 -1.33 3.42
CA ASN A 186 -27.50 -1.33 2.48
C ASN A 186 -26.33 -2.17 3.01
N VAL A 187 -25.80 -3.08 2.19
CA VAL A 187 -24.69 -3.96 2.56
C VAL A 187 -23.48 -3.72 1.67
N ALA A 188 -22.35 -3.40 2.29
CA ALA A 188 -21.06 -3.24 1.62
C ALA A 188 -20.05 -4.30 2.11
N GLY A 189 -19.63 -5.18 1.21
CA GLY A 189 -18.57 -6.16 1.43
C GLY A 189 -17.29 -5.81 0.69
N MET A 190 -16.17 -5.74 1.38
CA MET A 190 -14.84 -5.60 0.80
C MET A 190 -14.07 -6.92 0.91
N PHE A 191 -13.59 -7.39 -0.24
CA PHE A 191 -12.89 -8.67 -0.39
C PHE A 191 -11.53 -8.46 -1.07
N LYS A 192 -10.53 -9.23 -0.64
CA LYS A 192 -9.23 -9.33 -1.29
C LYS A 192 -9.21 -10.54 -2.20
N VAL A 193 -8.82 -10.35 -3.45
CA VAL A 193 -8.48 -11.46 -4.35
C VAL A 193 -6.97 -11.69 -4.27
N LEU A 194 -6.60 -12.87 -3.82
CA LEU A 194 -5.24 -13.32 -3.54
C LEU A 194 -4.83 -14.40 -4.55
N LEU A 195 -3.56 -14.47 -4.91
CA LEU A 195 -3.01 -15.61 -5.63
C LEU A 195 -2.56 -16.67 -4.61
N LYS A 196 -3.09 -17.90 -4.70
CA LYS A 196 -2.84 -19.00 -3.74
C LYS A 196 -1.36 -19.34 -3.64
N SER A 197 -0.70 -19.48 -4.78
CA SER A 197 0.73 -19.80 -4.90
C SER A 197 1.14 -19.46 -6.32
N GLY A 198 2.23 -18.70 -6.49
CA GLY A 198 2.68 -18.43 -7.86
C GLY A 198 3.81 -17.43 -8.07
N PHE A 199 4.41 -16.83 -7.03
CA PHE A 199 5.51 -15.89 -7.29
C PHE A 199 6.61 -15.97 -6.21
N TRP A 200 7.81 -16.38 -6.61
CA TRP A 200 9.03 -16.43 -5.77
C TRP A 200 8.82 -17.07 -4.38
N GLY A 201 8.05 -18.15 -4.30
CA GLY A 201 7.78 -18.85 -3.02
C GLY A 201 6.82 -18.12 -2.07
N LEU A 202 6.35 -16.92 -2.42
CA LEU A 202 5.34 -16.18 -1.67
C LEU A 202 3.94 -16.77 -1.93
N LYS A 203 3.18 -16.94 -0.86
CA LYS A 203 1.79 -17.43 -0.87
C LYS A 203 0.84 -16.28 -0.55
N HIS A 204 -0.41 -16.40 -1.01
CA HIS A 204 -1.50 -15.45 -0.73
C HIS A 204 -1.19 -14.01 -1.17
N ILE A 205 -0.68 -13.83 -2.39
CA ILE A 205 -0.28 -12.52 -2.90
C ILE A 205 -1.51 -11.68 -3.23
N PRO A 206 -1.67 -10.47 -2.67
CA PRO A 206 -2.83 -9.62 -2.95
C PRO A 206 -2.77 -9.03 -4.35
N LEU A 207 -3.67 -9.51 -5.21
CA LEU A 207 -3.80 -9.05 -6.59
C LEU A 207 -4.59 -7.74 -6.61
N THR A 208 -5.80 -7.77 -6.05
CA THR A 208 -6.73 -6.65 -6.07
C THR A 208 -7.72 -6.69 -4.91
N LYS A 209 -8.44 -5.57 -4.72
CA LYS A 209 -9.54 -5.44 -3.77
C LYS A 209 -10.81 -5.17 -4.54
N VAL A 210 -11.87 -5.90 -4.20
CA VAL A 210 -13.20 -5.72 -4.76
C VAL A 210 -14.11 -5.25 -3.66
N THR A 211 -14.87 -4.21 -3.93
CA THR A 211 -15.96 -3.76 -3.06
C THR A 211 -17.26 -4.03 -3.79
N LEU A 212 -18.15 -4.74 -3.13
CA LEU A 212 -19.49 -4.99 -3.61
C LEU A 212 -20.49 -4.31 -2.67
N THR A 213 -21.47 -3.63 -3.25
CA THR A 213 -22.53 -2.92 -2.52
C THR A 213 -23.88 -3.38 -3.03
N PHE A 214 -24.78 -3.74 -2.11
CA PHE A 214 -26.16 -4.10 -2.39
C PHE A 214 -27.11 -3.26 -1.58
N ASN A 215 -28.24 -2.96 -2.20
CA ASN A 215 -29.42 -2.54 -1.48
C ASN A 215 -30.30 -3.78 -1.27
N LEU A 216 -30.71 -4.03 -0.02
CA LEU A 216 -31.69 -5.06 0.31
C LEU A 216 -33.07 -4.39 0.27
N GLU A 217 -33.58 -4.11 -0.93
CA GLU A 217 -35.01 -3.78 -1.14
C GLU A 217 -35.85 -5.05 -1.23
#